data_AF-A0A1G3EZN6-F1
#
_entry.id   AF-A0A1G3EZN6-F1
#
_cell.length_a   1.000
_cell.length_b   1.000
_cell.length_c   1.000
_cell.angle_alpha   90.00
_cell.angle_beta   90.00
_cell.angle_gamma   90.00
#
_symmetry.space_group_name_H-M   'P 1'
#
loop_
_entity.id
_entity.type
_entity.pdbx_description
1 polymer ?
#
loop_
_entity_poly.entity_id
_entity_poly.type
_entity_poly.pdbx_seq_one_letter_code
_entity_poly.pdbx_strand_id
1 'polypeptide(L)'
;MTEADLRADIANDVIINKYLDEKLGLNTLTVSDEDVQTAYDAAAESNTEEVPPLEEVAELIRNQLLAEKQQGLIGTELERLRAEATIEIKA
;
A
#
# COMPACT_ATOMS: atom_id res chain seq x y z
N MET A 1 -5.14 25.59 -13.38
CA MET A 1 -5.55 24.23 -13.77
C MET A 1 -6.74 24.34 -14.68
N THR A 2 -6.61 23.87 -15.92
CA THR A 2 -7.68 23.83 -16.90
C THR A 2 -8.39 22.47 -16.87
N GLU A 3 -9.55 22.34 -17.52
CA GLU A 3 -10.20 21.04 -17.69
C GLU A 3 -9.28 20.04 -18.42
N ALA A 4 -8.51 20.52 -19.40
CA ALA A 4 -7.56 19.69 -20.14
C ALA A 4 -6.45 19.14 -19.22
N ASP A 5 -5.91 19.97 -18.33
CA ASP A 5 -4.91 19.54 -17.34
C ASP A 5 -5.50 18.47 -16.42
N LEU A 6 -6.70 18.70 -15.89
CA LEU A 6 -7.37 17.74 -15.00
C LEU A 6 -7.65 16.41 -15.69
N ARG A 7 -8.07 16.42 -16.97
CA ARG A 7 -8.28 15.19 -17.74
C ARG A 7 -6.99 14.43 -17.99
N ALA A 8 -5.87 15.13 -18.22
CA ALA A 8 -4.57 14.51 -18.38
C ALA A 8 -4.09 13.85 -17.08
N ASP A 9 -4.26 14.52 -15.94
CA ASP A 9 -3.92 13.96 -14.62
C ASP A 9 -4.73 12.70 -14.32
N ILE A 10 -6.06 12.75 -14.52
CA ILE A 10 -6.94 11.57 -14.34
C ILE A 10 -6.52 10.44 -15.27
N ALA A 11 -6.18 10.73 -16.53
CA ALA A 11 -5.74 9.71 -17.47
C ALA A 11 -4.44 9.04 -17.01
N ASN A 12 -3.47 9.81 -16.54
CA ASN A 12 -2.22 9.29 -15.98
C ASN A 12 -2.47 8.42 -14.75
N ASP A 13 -3.31 8.88 -13.83
CA ASP A 13 -3.67 8.12 -12.62
C ASP A 13 -4.32 6.79 -12.98
N VAL A 14 -5.24 6.77 -13.94
CA VAL A 14 -5.88 5.53 -14.41
C VAL A 14 -4.85 4.58 -15.04
N ILE A 15 -3.92 5.08 -15.82
CA ILE A 15 -2.86 4.26 -16.45
C ILE A 15 -1.96 3.65 -15.37
N ILE A 16 -1.51 4.45 -14.41
CA ILE A 16 -0.65 4.00 -13.31
C ILE A 16 -1.36 2.93 -12.47
N ASN A 17 -2.60 3.20 -12.05
CA ASN A 17 -3.37 2.24 -11.25
C ASN A 17 -3.59 0.92 -11.98
N LYS A 18 -3.90 0.97 -13.29
CA LYS A 18 -4.03 -0.25 -14.10
C LYS A 18 -2.71 -1.01 -14.21
N TYR A 19 -1.59 -0.32 -14.46
CA TYR A 19 -0.29 -0.96 -14.53
C TYR A 19 0.06 -1.68 -13.22
N LEU A 20 -0.15 -1.00 -12.09
CA LEU A 20 0.14 -1.56 -10.78
C LEU A 20 -0.77 -2.76 -10.47
N ASP A 21 -2.05 -2.70 -10.84
CA ASP A 21 -2.95 -3.84 -10.66
C ASP A 21 -2.58 -5.03 -11.56
N GLU A 22 -2.29 -4.81 -12.85
CA GLU A 22 -1.88 -5.88 -13.77
C GLU A 22 -0.56 -6.54 -13.37
N LYS A 23 0.38 -5.78 -12.79
CA LYS A 23 1.71 -6.27 -12.44
C LYS A 23 1.80 -6.84 -11.03
N LEU A 24 1.13 -6.20 -10.08
CA LEU A 24 1.29 -6.49 -8.65
C LEU A 24 0.01 -7.07 -8.02
N GLY A 25 -1.11 -7.10 -8.76
CA GLY A 25 -2.38 -7.63 -8.29
C GLY A 25 -2.95 -6.85 -7.11
N LEU A 26 -2.72 -5.54 -7.04
CA LEU A 26 -3.01 -4.73 -5.85
C LEU A 26 -4.48 -4.80 -5.40
N ASN A 27 -5.42 -4.97 -6.34
CA ASN A 27 -6.85 -5.09 -6.04
C ASN A 27 -7.27 -6.49 -5.55
N THR A 28 -6.38 -7.48 -5.68
CA THR A 28 -6.60 -8.87 -5.23
C THR A 28 -5.89 -9.20 -3.93
N LEU A 29 -5.17 -8.23 -3.34
CA LEU A 29 -4.49 -8.41 -2.08
C LEU A 29 -5.48 -8.59 -0.94
N THR A 30 -5.23 -9.62 -0.14
CA THR A 30 -5.99 -9.90 1.07
C THR A 30 -5.06 -10.04 2.25
N VAL A 31 -5.53 -9.61 3.41
CA VAL A 31 -4.88 -9.83 4.70
C VAL A 31 -5.66 -10.92 5.42
N SER A 32 -4.97 -11.96 5.89
CA SER A 32 -5.60 -13.06 6.62
C SER A 32 -5.99 -12.61 8.03
N ASP A 33 -6.92 -13.33 8.66
CA ASP A 33 -7.29 -13.04 10.06
C ASP A 33 -6.12 -13.33 11.03
N GLU A 34 -5.23 -14.26 10.66
CA GLU A 34 -4.00 -14.54 11.41
C GLU A 34 -3.01 -13.36 11.37
N ASP A 35 -2.87 -12.71 10.20
CA ASP A 35 -2.05 -11.50 10.08
C ASP A 35 -2.60 -10.37 10.98
N VAL A 36 -3.93 -10.23 11.03
CA VAL A 36 -4.62 -9.23 11.87
C VAL A 36 -4.41 -9.54 13.35
N GLN A 37 -4.59 -10.79 13.76
CA GLN A 37 -4.36 -11.24 15.13
C GLN A 37 -2.92 -10.97 15.55
N THR A 38 -1.95 -11.32 14.71
CA THR A 38 -0.53 -11.12 14.99
C THR A 38 -0.18 -9.64 15.17
N ALA A 39 -0.73 -8.77 14.31
CA ALA A 39 -0.52 -7.33 14.42
C ALA A 39 -1.17 -6.74 15.68
N TYR A 40 -2.36 -7.23 16.04
CA TYR A 40 -3.04 -6.84 17.28
C TYR A 40 -2.25 -7.25 18.51
N ASP A 41 -1.78 -8.50 18.56
CA ASP A 41 -1.00 -9.04 19.68
C ASP A 41 0.30 -8.25 19.86
N ALA A 42 1.02 -7.96 18.77
CA ALA A 42 2.23 -7.13 18.80
C ALA A 42 1.96 -5.71 19.32
N ALA A 43 0.83 -5.11 18.93
CA ALA A 43 0.41 -3.80 19.42
C ALA A 43 0.00 -3.85 20.91
N ALA A 44 -0.63 -4.93 21.35
CA ALA A 44 -1.04 -5.11 22.73
C ALA A 44 0.16 -5.35 23.68
N GLU A 45 1.15 -6.12 23.23
CA GLU A 45 2.42 -6.32 23.96
C GLU A 45 3.23 -5.03 24.09
N SER A 46 3.14 -4.15 23.09
CA SER A 46 3.87 -2.88 23.05
C SER A 46 3.18 -1.74 23.82
N ASN A 47 1.91 -1.90 24.18
CA ASN A 47 1.13 -0.87 24.87
C ASN A 47 1.03 -1.16 26.37
N THR A 48 1.22 -0.11 27.17
CA THR A 48 1.05 -0.15 28.63
C THR A 48 -0.36 0.25 29.09
N GLU A 49 -1.23 0.62 28.15
CA GLU A 49 -2.61 1.06 28.40
C GLU A 49 -3.63 0.03 27.89
N GLU A 50 -4.89 0.22 28.27
CA GLU A 50 -6.00 -0.67 27.91
C GLU A 50 -6.23 -0.65 26.39
N VAL A 51 -6.01 -1.81 25.76
CA VAL A 51 -6.14 -2.00 24.32
C VAL A 51 -7.60 -2.31 23.99
N PRO A 52 -8.22 -1.63 23.01
CA PRO A 52 -9.58 -1.93 22.58
C PRO A 52 -9.70 -3.39 22.11
N PRO A 53 -10.86 -4.06 22.29
CA PRO A 53 -11.06 -5.41 21.81
C PRO A 53 -10.75 -5.55 20.32
N LEU A 54 -10.16 -6.69 19.93
CA LEU A 54 -9.82 -6.98 18.53
C LEU A 54 -11.00 -6.74 17.57
N GLU A 55 -12.21 -7.13 17.97
CA GLU A 55 -13.42 -6.97 17.14
C GLU A 55 -13.71 -5.50 16.77
N GLU A 56 -13.30 -4.55 17.61
CA GLU A 56 -13.51 -3.11 17.35
C GLU A 56 -12.46 -2.53 16.39
N VAL A 57 -11.27 -3.14 16.33
CA VAL A 57 -10.11 -2.62 15.56
C VAL A 57 -9.66 -3.53 14.42
N ALA A 58 -10.23 -4.73 14.26
CA ALA A 58 -9.81 -5.72 13.28
C ALA A 58 -9.84 -5.17 11.86
N GLU A 59 -10.93 -4.48 11.47
CA GLU A 59 -11.05 -3.87 10.14
C GLU A 59 -10.06 -2.72 9.93
N LEU A 60 -9.76 -1.95 10.97
CA LEU A 60 -8.74 -0.90 10.91
C LEU A 60 -7.35 -1.51 10.68
N ILE A 61 -7.00 -2.53 11.45
CA ILE A 61 -5.73 -3.26 11.33
C ILE A 61 -5.63 -3.91 9.95
N ARG A 62 -6.71 -4.54 9.48
CA ARG A 62 -6.75 -5.16 8.14
C ARG A 62 -6.46 -4.13 7.05
N ASN A 63 -7.11 -2.97 7.09
CA ASN A 63 -6.89 -1.90 6.13
C ASN A 63 -5.47 -1.34 6.19
N GLN A 64 -4.91 -1.18 7.40
CA GLN A 64 -3.54 -0.76 7.61
C GLN A 64 -2.53 -1.75 7.01
N LEU A 65 -2.69 -3.04 7.33
CA LEU A 65 -1.84 -4.10 6.79
C LEU A 65 -1.95 -4.20 5.27
N LEU A 66 -3.14 -3.98 4.71
CA LEU A 66 -3.34 -3.98 3.26
C LEU A 66 -2.61 -2.81 2.61
N ALA A 67 -2.69 -1.61 3.19
CA ALA A 67 -1.96 -0.44 2.73
C ALA A 67 -0.43 -0.63 2.81
N GLU A 68 0.07 -1.24 3.89
CA GLU A 68 1.49 -1.56 4.06
C GLU A 68 1.96 -2.57 3.01
N LYS A 69 1.20 -3.65 2.78
CA LYS A 69 1.51 -4.64 1.74
C LYS A 69 1.56 -3.99 0.35
N GLN A 70 0.59 -3.13 0.03
CA GLN A 70 0.56 -2.39 -1.23
C GLN A 70 1.79 -1.50 -1.40
N GLN A 71 2.12 -0.70 -0.39
CA GLN A 71 3.31 0.17 -0.43
C GLN A 71 4.61 -0.63 -0.55
N GLY A 72 4.71 -1.77 0.14
CA GLY A 72 5.85 -2.67 0.06
C GLY A 72 6.07 -3.19 -1.37
N LEU A 73 5.00 -3.69 -2.02
CA LEU A 73 5.07 -4.17 -3.40
C LEU A 73 5.45 -3.06 -4.39
N ILE A 74 4.86 -1.87 -4.23
CA ILE A 74 5.20 -0.70 -5.05
C ILE A 74 6.67 -0.33 -4.85
N GLY A 75 7.16 -0.30 -3.62
CA GLY A 75 8.55 -0.01 -3.30
C GLY A 75 9.51 -1.00 -3.96
N THR A 76 9.23 -2.30 -3.85
CA THR A 76 10.03 -3.35 -4.50
C THR A 76 10.02 -3.22 -6.03
N GLU A 77 8.87 -2.93 -6.64
CA GLU A 77 8.79 -2.72 -8.09
C GLU A 77 9.57 -1.47 -8.52
N LEU A 78 9.50 -0.39 -7.74
CA LEU A 78 10.30 0.82 -8.00
C LEU A 78 11.80 0.56 -7.89
N GLU A 79 12.24 -0.24 -6.93
CA GLU A 79 13.65 -0.65 -6.81
C GLU A 79 14.10 -1.45 -8.03
N ARG A 80 13.27 -2.41 -8.48
CA ARG A 80 13.52 -3.19 -9.70
C ARG A 80 13.65 -2.28 -10.92
N LEU A 81 12.70 -1.36 -11.12
CA LEU A 81 12.71 -0.41 -12.23
C LEU A 81 13.94 0.50 -12.19
N ARG A 82 14.35 0.97 -11.01
CA ARG A 82 15.57 1.78 -10.84
C ARG A 82 16.83 0.99 -11.15
N ALA A 83 16.90 -0.28 -10.78
CA ALA A 83 18.04 -1.14 -11.07
C ALA A 83 18.20 -1.43 -12.58
N GLU A 84 17.10 -1.45 -13.33
CA GLU A 84 17.09 -1.66 -14.78
C GLU A 84 17.30 -0.36 -15.58
N ALA A 85 17.06 0.80 -14.97
CA ALA A 85 17.16 2.10 -15.63
C ALA A 85 18.57 2.71 -15.52
N THR A 86 18.97 3.42 -16.57
CA THR A 86 20.11 4.35 -16.49
C THR A 86 19.59 5.72 -16.07
N ILE A 87 19.94 6.17 -14.86
CA ILE A 87 19.50 7.46 -14.30
C ILE A 87 20.66 8.45 -14.33
N GLU A 88 20.52 9.52 -15.12
CA GLU A 88 21.47 10.64 -15.14
C GLU A 88 20.94 11.80 -14.29
N ILE A 89 21.63 12.13 -13.19
CA ILE A 89 21.31 13.30 -12.37
C ILE A 89 22.15 14.48 -12.90
N LYS A 90 21.50 15.44 -13.55
CA LYS A 90 22.14 16.70 -13.97
C LYS A 90 22.09 17.71 -12.82
N ALA A 91 23.26 18.15 -12.39
CA ALA A 91 23.46 19.16 -11.34
C ALA A 91 23.08 20.57 -11.81
#